data_AF-A0A1F3NX03-F1
#
_entry.id   AF-A0A1F3NX03-F1
#
_cell.length_a   1.000
_cell.length_b   1.000
_cell.length_c   1.000
_cell.angle_alpha   90.00
_cell.angle_beta   90.00
_cell.angle_gamma   90.00
#
_symmetry.space_group_name_H-M   'P 1'
#
loop_
_entity.id
_entity.type
_entity.pdbx_description
1 polymer ?
#
loop_
_entity_poly.entity_id
_entity_poly.type
_entity_poly.pdbx_seq_one_letter_code
_entity_poly.pdbx_strand_id
1 'polypeptide(L)'
;MPIDSCKDDFKEVHKYFSETQNIFIPFEAENIGSIKKIHETTYAYLILKSKLNIKNNANIFLSEIQSDYLQLMPLLLKGYEKLVMILLRDILENTLKFIYYFHHPIEFSLLEEKSKNYIFFEDLIKYVCEHPSIKSHTAELNLLNRIKPKYSELSKFVHSKDGNYMHFIKYLKQIKFNKEFSEKFLIEFKEIHSLTISLLILFLNEKYSSFSIPYKRFILNSILKTDKIYITSL
;
A
#
# COMPACT_ATOMS: atom_id res chain seq x y z
N MET A 1 -10.85 16.21 -2.95
CA MET A 1 -12.21 16.05 -3.52
C MET A 1 -12.05 15.33 -4.85
N PRO A 2 -12.95 14.40 -5.23
CA PRO A 2 -12.65 13.46 -6.30
C PRO A 2 -12.61 14.23 -7.61
N ILE A 3 -11.51 14.09 -8.32
CA ILE A 3 -11.55 14.24 -9.75
C ILE A 3 -12.46 13.10 -10.22
N ASP A 4 -13.56 13.42 -10.89
CA ASP A 4 -14.63 12.46 -11.20
C ASP A 4 -14.15 11.25 -12.03
N SER A 5 -12.91 11.29 -12.51
CA SER A 5 -12.29 10.30 -13.36
C SER A 5 -10.81 10.14 -13.02
N CYS A 6 -10.41 8.91 -12.67
CA CYS A 6 -9.00 8.52 -12.46
C CYS A 6 -8.09 8.95 -13.63
N LYS A 7 -8.64 9.00 -14.86
CA LYS A 7 -7.89 9.43 -16.04
C LYS A 7 -7.55 10.91 -16.00
N ASP A 8 -8.45 11.74 -15.49
CA ASP A 8 -8.23 13.19 -15.42
C ASP A 8 -7.28 13.53 -14.28
N ASP A 9 -7.37 12.81 -13.15
CA ASP A 9 -6.40 12.89 -12.06
C ASP A 9 -4.99 12.52 -12.55
N PHE A 10 -4.88 11.45 -13.35
CA PHE A 10 -3.60 11.08 -13.94
C PHE A 10 -3.03 12.17 -14.86
N LYS A 11 -3.86 12.89 -15.62
CA LYS A 11 -3.39 14.00 -16.46
C LYS A 11 -2.83 15.14 -15.61
N GLU A 12 -3.49 15.47 -14.50
CA GLU A 12 -3.04 16.50 -13.58
C GLU A 12 -1.72 16.11 -12.89
N VAL A 13 -1.61 14.86 -12.43
CA VAL A 13 -0.37 14.30 -11.89
C VAL A 13 0.76 14.33 -12.92
N HIS A 14 0.49 13.90 -14.15
CA HIS A 14 1.46 13.93 -15.24
C HIS A 14 1.92 15.36 -15.54
N LYS A 15 0.97 16.30 -15.62
CA LYS A 15 1.26 17.72 -15.82
C LYS A 15 2.14 18.27 -14.69
N TYR A 16 1.75 18.04 -13.43
CA TYR A 16 2.49 18.48 -12.26
C TYR A 16 3.95 18.02 -12.30
N PHE A 17 4.20 16.74 -12.57
CA PHE A 17 5.55 16.21 -12.66
C PHE A 17 6.33 16.65 -13.90
N SER A 18 5.64 16.94 -15.00
CA SER A 18 6.28 17.49 -16.21
C SER A 18 6.71 18.94 -16.02
N GLU A 19 5.98 19.71 -15.22
CA GLU A 19 6.25 21.13 -14.95
C GLU A 19 7.25 21.33 -13.80
N THR A 20 7.28 20.43 -12.81
CA THR A 20 8.28 20.48 -11.74
C THR A 20 9.62 19.94 -12.24
N GLN A 21 10.48 20.85 -12.73
CA GLN A 21 11.85 20.62 -13.25
C GLN A 21 12.83 19.83 -12.34
N ASN A 22 12.39 19.37 -11.17
CA ASN A 22 13.19 18.63 -10.18
C ASN A 22 13.05 17.10 -10.26
N ILE A 23 12.30 16.55 -11.23
CA ILE A 23 12.30 15.11 -11.52
C ILE A 23 13.03 14.92 -12.85
N PHE A 24 14.27 14.46 -12.77
CA PHE A 24 15.22 14.32 -13.89
C PHE A 24 14.84 13.26 -14.93
N ILE A 25 13.62 12.73 -14.91
CA ILE A 25 13.17 11.67 -15.79
C ILE A 25 11.92 12.18 -16.49
N PRO A 26 11.99 12.40 -17.82
CA PRO A 26 10.79 12.68 -18.58
C PRO A 26 9.80 11.52 -18.36
N PHE A 27 8.51 11.81 -18.33
CA PHE A 27 7.50 10.79 -18.59
C PHE A 27 7.70 10.28 -20.02
N GLU A 28 8.68 9.40 -20.21
CA GLU A 28 8.98 8.82 -21.50
C GLU A 28 7.88 7.80 -21.85
N ALA A 29 7.61 7.67 -23.14
CA ALA A 29 6.58 6.78 -23.66
C ALA A 29 6.73 5.33 -23.16
N GLU A 30 7.96 4.91 -22.83
CA GLU A 30 8.26 3.59 -22.32
C GLU A 30 7.87 3.36 -20.85
N ASN A 31 7.82 4.39 -20.00
CA ASN A 31 7.61 4.25 -18.55
C ASN A 31 6.22 4.71 -18.10
N ILE A 32 5.50 5.46 -18.95
CA ILE A 32 4.16 5.98 -18.66
C ILE A 32 3.15 4.89 -18.31
N GLY A 33 3.29 3.69 -18.90
CA GLY A 33 2.40 2.56 -18.62
C GLY A 33 2.51 2.05 -17.18
N SER A 34 3.73 1.96 -16.65
CA SER A 34 3.97 1.54 -15.26
C SER A 34 3.52 2.61 -14.28
N ILE A 35 3.82 3.88 -14.57
CA ILE A 35 3.41 5.01 -13.71
C ILE A 35 1.89 5.11 -13.64
N LYS A 36 1.20 4.96 -14.78
CA LYS A 36 -0.26 4.93 -14.85
C LYS A 36 -0.85 3.81 -14.00
N LYS A 37 -0.26 2.60 -14.03
CA LYS A 37 -0.70 1.49 -13.18
C LYS A 37 -0.51 1.79 -11.69
N ILE A 38 0.62 2.40 -11.31
CA ILE A 38 0.87 2.79 -9.92
C ILE A 38 -0.17 3.81 -9.45
N HIS A 39 -0.43 4.80 -10.29
CA HIS A 39 -1.44 5.81 -10.06
C HIS A 39 -2.84 5.22 -9.92
N GLU A 40 -3.31 4.41 -10.88
CA GLU A 40 -4.63 3.78 -10.85
C GLU A 40 -4.85 2.95 -9.57
N THR A 41 -3.82 2.20 -9.16
CA THR A 41 -3.81 1.36 -7.97
C THR A 41 -3.86 2.20 -6.69
N THR A 42 -3.06 3.27 -6.64
CA THR A 42 -3.08 4.25 -5.54
C THR A 42 -4.45 4.92 -5.44
N TYR A 43 -4.99 5.36 -6.57
CA TYR A 43 -6.30 6.00 -6.68
C TYR A 43 -7.42 5.10 -6.16
N ALA A 44 -7.37 3.79 -6.44
CA ALA A 44 -8.33 2.81 -5.92
C ALA A 44 -8.31 2.74 -4.39
N TYR A 45 -7.12 2.75 -3.77
CA TYR A 45 -7.00 2.82 -2.31
C TYR A 45 -7.58 4.13 -1.75
N LEU A 46 -7.30 5.28 -2.38
CA LEU A 46 -7.82 6.58 -1.95
C LEU A 46 -9.36 6.63 -2.00
N ILE A 47 -9.97 6.06 -3.06
CA ILE A 47 -11.43 5.90 -3.15
C ILE A 47 -11.93 5.02 -1.99
N LEU A 48 -11.33 3.84 -1.80
CA LEU A 48 -11.74 2.92 -0.73
C LEU A 48 -11.73 3.64 0.62
N LYS A 49 -10.60 4.24 1.01
CA LYS A 49 -10.47 4.96 2.27
C LYS A 49 -11.51 6.07 2.42
N SER A 50 -11.66 6.91 1.40
CA SER A 50 -12.63 8.02 1.39
C SER A 50 -14.06 7.53 1.62
N LYS A 51 -14.44 6.42 0.99
CA LYS A 51 -15.79 5.83 1.12
C LYS A 51 -16.01 5.07 2.42
N LEU A 52 -14.97 4.43 2.98
CA LEU A 52 -15.08 3.74 4.28
C LEU A 52 -15.39 4.73 5.41
N ASN A 53 -14.83 5.96 5.33
CA ASN A 53 -15.07 7.07 6.25
C ASN A 53 -15.00 6.62 7.72
N ILE A 54 -13.87 6.04 8.10
CA ILE A 54 -13.64 5.50 9.45
C ILE A 54 -13.39 6.68 10.40
N LYS A 55 -14.14 6.71 11.52
CA LYS A 55 -14.12 7.81 12.49
C LYS A 55 -13.43 7.49 13.81
N ASN A 56 -12.94 6.27 14.01
CA ASN A 56 -12.22 5.89 15.23
C ASN A 56 -10.72 6.23 15.12
N ASN A 57 -10.01 6.11 16.24
CA ASN A 57 -8.59 6.48 16.34
C ASN A 57 -7.70 5.62 15.44
N ALA A 58 -8.07 4.37 15.16
CA ALA A 58 -7.34 3.50 14.23
C ALA A 58 -7.25 4.07 12.80
N ASN A 59 -8.10 5.04 12.42
CA ASN A 59 -8.01 5.75 11.13
C ASN A 59 -6.64 6.44 10.89
N ILE A 60 -5.83 6.64 11.94
CA ILE A 60 -4.45 7.10 11.78
C ILE A 60 -3.64 6.17 10.88
N PHE A 61 -3.78 4.84 11.03
CA PHE A 61 -3.06 3.86 10.22
C PHE A 61 -3.53 3.88 8.75
N LEU A 62 -4.82 4.12 8.48
CA LEU A 62 -5.30 4.36 7.11
C LEU A 62 -4.75 5.68 6.52
N SER A 63 -4.40 6.64 7.37
CA SER A 63 -3.80 7.90 6.96
C SER A 63 -2.31 7.76 6.67
N GLU A 64 -1.61 6.94 7.43
CA GLU A 64 -0.24 6.53 7.13
C GLU A 64 -0.18 5.76 5.81
N ILE A 65 -1.03 4.75 5.61
CA ILE A 65 -1.10 4.00 4.34
C ILE A 65 -1.36 4.94 3.16
N GLN A 66 -2.31 5.89 3.29
CA GLN A 66 -2.54 6.91 2.26
C GLN A 66 -1.28 7.73 1.96
N SER A 67 -0.58 8.17 3.00
CA SER A 67 0.66 8.93 2.85
C SER A 67 1.73 8.11 2.11
N ASP A 68 1.87 6.84 2.45
CA ASP A 68 2.84 5.95 1.84
C ASP A 68 2.53 5.73 0.36
N TYR A 69 1.27 5.41 0.01
CA TYR A 69 0.83 5.28 -1.38
C TYR A 69 1.16 6.52 -2.23
N LEU A 70 0.88 7.72 -1.71
CA LEU A 70 1.14 8.98 -2.42
C LEU A 70 2.63 9.23 -2.65
N GLN A 71 3.49 8.73 -1.77
CA GLN A 71 4.94 8.89 -1.86
C GLN A 71 5.62 7.87 -2.79
N LEU A 72 5.02 6.69 -3.02
CA LEU A 72 5.61 5.62 -3.84
C LEU A 72 6.03 6.11 -5.23
N MET A 73 5.12 6.75 -5.96
CA MET A 73 5.36 7.20 -7.32
C MET A 73 6.49 8.25 -7.45
N PRO A 74 6.47 9.39 -6.72
CA PRO A 74 7.55 10.37 -6.84
C PRO A 74 8.91 9.82 -6.37
N LEU A 75 8.94 8.95 -5.36
CA LEU A 75 10.18 8.33 -4.89
C LEU A 75 10.73 7.31 -5.89
N LEU A 76 9.85 6.50 -6.50
CA LEU A 76 10.23 5.54 -7.54
C LEU A 76 10.80 6.26 -8.75
N LEU A 77 10.12 7.32 -9.22
CA LEU A 77 10.60 8.15 -10.31
C LEU A 77 12.00 8.66 -9.98
N LYS A 78 12.21 9.27 -8.81
CA LYS A 78 13.53 9.78 -8.42
C LYS A 78 14.60 8.70 -8.19
N GLY A 79 14.28 7.40 -8.28
CA GLY A 79 15.24 6.31 -8.10
C GLY A 79 15.51 5.92 -6.65
N TYR A 80 14.63 6.29 -5.70
CA TYR A 80 14.76 5.91 -4.30
C TYR A 80 14.23 4.49 -4.04
N GLU A 81 14.91 3.50 -4.62
CA GLU A 81 14.53 2.09 -4.60
C GLU A 81 14.30 1.54 -3.19
N LYS A 82 15.24 1.79 -2.27
CA LYS A 82 15.13 1.35 -0.88
C LYS A 82 13.93 1.97 -0.16
N LEU A 83 13.68 3.27 -0.37
CA LEU A 83 12.58 3.96 0.31
C LEU A 83 11.22 3.41 -0.13
N VAL A 84 11.02 3.16 -1.43
CA VAL A 84 9.74 2.62 -1.90
C VAL A 84 9.48 1.21 -1.37
N MET A 85 10.50 0.37 -1.19
CA MET A 85 10.35 -0.95 -0.56
C MET A 85 10.02 -0.86 0.93
N ILE A 86 10.59 0.11 1.65
CA ILE A 86 10.23 0.40 3.05
C ILE A 86 8.75 0.80 3.14
N LEU A 87 8.30 1.70 2.25
CA LEU A 87 6.89 2.11 2.21
C LEU A 87 5.94 0.95 1.90
N LEU A 88 6.30 0.00 1.02
CA LEU A 88 5.49 -1.21 0.81
C LEU A 88 5.34 -2.05 2.07
N ARG A 89 6.42 -2.18 2.87
CA ARG A 89 6.38 -2.87 4.16
C ARG A 89 5.43 -2.15 5.10
N ASP A 90 5.57 -0.83 5.21
CA ASP A 90 4.81 0.00 6.13
C ASP A 90 3.32 -0.01 5.77
N ILE A 91 2.96 -0.01 4.48
CA ILE A 91 1.57 -0.22 4.00
C ILE A 91 0.99 -1.54 4.53
N LEU A 92 1.73 -2.64 4.40
CA LEU A 92 1.29 -3.95 4.87
C LEU A 92 1.13 -3.96 6.40
N GLU A 93 2.12 -3.47 7.11
CA GLU A 93 2.12 -3.44 8.57
C GLU A 93 1.01 -2.56 9.13
N ASN A 94 0.82 -1.37 8.57
CA ASN A 94 -0.24 -0.46 8.95
C ASN A 94 -1.64 -1.00 8.61
N THR A 95 -1.76 -1.85 7.59
CA THR A 95 -3.01 -2.58 7.35
C THR A 95 -3.33 -3.53 8.49
N LEU A 96 -2.35 -4.29 8.97
CA LEU A 96 -2.56 -5.21 10.09
C LEU A 96 -2.79 -4.45 11.41
N LYS A 97 -2.04 -3.37 11.67
CA LYS A 97 -2.24 -2.48 12.82
C LYS A 97 -3.62 -1.86 12.81
N PHE A 98 -4.09 -1.39 11.66
CA PHE A 98 -5.45 -0.87 11.53
C PHE A 98 -6.48 -1.90 12.01
N ILE A 99 -6.42 -3.13 11.50
CA ILE A 99 -7.36 -4.21 11.87
C ILE A 99 -7.29 -4.53 13.36
N TYR A 100 -6.07 -4.60 13.92
CA TYR A 100 -5.87 -4.85 15.34
C TYR A 100 -6.43 -3.71 16.21
N TYR A 101 -5.91 -2.49 16.05
CA TYR A 101 -6.27 -1.35 16.90
C TYR A 101 -7.70 -0.84 16.67
N PHE A 102 -8.36 -1.23 15.58
CA PHE A 102 -9.79 -0.95 15.38
C PHE A 102 -10.64 -1.56 16.52
N HIS A 103 -10.26 -2.74 17.03
CA HIS A 103 -10.95 -3.41 18.14
C HIS A 103 -10.26 -3.25 19.50
N HIS A 104 -9.07 -2.65 19.53
CA HIS A 104 -8.21 -2.51 20.73
C HIS A 104 -7.91 -1.04 21.05
N PRO A 105 -8.93 -0.22 21.39
CA PRO A 105 -8.75 1.20 21.64
C PRO A 105 -7.94 1.51 22.90
N ILE A 106 -7.94 0.61 23.90
CA ILE A 106 -7.16 0.76 25.12
C ILE A 106 -5.68 0.59 24.82
N GLU A 107 -5.33 -0.48 24.09
CA GLU A 107 -3.98 -0.77 23.64
C GLU A 107 -3.45 0.34 22.73
N PHE A 108 -4.31 0.90 21.87
CA PHE A 108 -3.99 2.07 21.07
C PHE A 108 -3.64 3.28 21.95
N SER A 109 -4.46 3.58 22.97
CA SER A 109 -4.20 4.71 23.88
C SER A 109 -2.87 4.52 24.63
N LEU A 110 -2.56 3.29 25.04
CA LEU A 110 -1.29 2.97 25.70
C LEU A 110 -0.07 3.08 24.76
N LEU A 111 -0.25 2.81 23.46
CA LEU A 111 0.78 3.02 22.45
C LEU A 111 1.16 4.51 22.36
N GLU A 112 0.17 5.40 22.36
CA GLU A 112 0.38 6.86 22.32
C GLU A 112 1.08 7.38 23.58
N GLU A 113 0.74 6.86 24.76
CA GLU A 113 1.30 7.35 26.03
C GLU A 113 2.72 6.84 26.32
N LYS A 114 3.01 5.56 26.05
CA LYS A 114 4.18 4.89 26.63
C LYS A 114 5.25 4.50 25.63
N SER A 115 5.02 4.65 24.31
CA SER A 115 5.90 4.26 23.20
C SER A 115 6.52 2.85 23.31
N LYS A 116 6.00 1.99 24.20
CA LYS A 116 6.56 0.69 24.60
C LYS A 116 5.58 -0.47 24.40
N ASN A 117 4.30 -0.18 24.17
CA ASN A 117 3.29 -1.19 23.90
C ASN A 117 3.19 -1.47 22.39
N TYR A 118 4.34 -1.77 21.78
CA TYR A 118 4.38 -2.19 20.39
C TYR A 118 3.99 -3.66 20.30
N ILE A 119 2.98 -3.96 19.48
CA ILE A 119 2.61 -5.33 19.16
C ILE A 119 3.53 -5.87 18.08
N PHE A 120 4.03 -7.10 18.24
CA PHE A 120 4.90 -7.72 17.26
C PHE A 120 4.13 -8.06 15.98
N PHE A 121 4.84 -8.08 14.86
CA PHE A 121 4.27 -8.37 13.56
C PHE A 121 3.62 -9.77 13.52
N GLU A 122 4.22 -10.75 14.19
CA GLU A 122 3.70 -12.11 14.29
C GLU A 122 2.34 -12.16 15.00
N ASP A 123 2.17 -11.34 16.05
CA ASP A 123 0.92 -11.23 16.80
C ASP A 123 -0.17 -10.52 15.98
N LEU A 124 0.21 -9.48 15.24
CA LEU A 124 -0.68 -8.80 14.28
C LEU A 124 -1.22 -9.77 13.23
N ILE A 125 -0.33 -10.55 12.60
CA ILE A 125 -0.74 -11.56 11.62
C ILE A 125 -1.66 -12.58 12.25
N LYS A 126 -1.29 -13.11 13.42
CA LYS A 126 -2.07 -14.12 14.12
C LYS A 126 -3.49 -13.61 14.37
N TYR A 127 -3.60 -12.41 14.93
CA TYR A 127 -4.89 -11.76 15.16
C TYR A 127 -5.72 -11.63 13.89
N VAL A 128 -5.14 -11.09 12.81
CA VAL A 128 -5.83 -10.88 11.53
C VAL A 128 -6.32 -12.20 10.93
N CYS A 129 -5.51 -13.26 10.97
CA CYS A 129 -5.88 -14.56 10.41
C CYS A 129 -6.91 -15.33 11.25
N GLU A 130 -6.98 -15.06 12.56
CA GLU A 130 -7.96 -15.64 13.48
C GLU A 130 -9.25 -14.81 13.58
N HIS A 131 -9.25 -13.58 13.05
CA HIS A 131 -10.38 -12.66 13.12
C HIS A 131 -11.64 -13.23 12.45
N PRO A 132 -12.82 -13.22 13.07
CA PRO A 132 -14.04 -13.85 12.53
C PRO A 132 -14.39 -13.44 11.09
N SER A 133 -14.27 -12.16 10.75
CA SER A 133 -14.56 -11.64 9.39
C SER A 133 -13.54 -12.04 8.32
N ILE A 134 -12.39 -12.61 8.71
CA ILE A 134 -11.28 -12.95 7.79
C ILE A 134 -11.00 -14.45 7.80
N LYS A 135 -11.18 -15.11 8.95
CA LYS A 135 -10.81 -16.50 9.20
C LYS A 135 -11.40 -17.48 8.19
N SER A 136 -12.65 -17.27 7.77
CA SER A 136 -13.30 -18.08 6.73
C SER A 136 -12.57 -18.04 5.39
N HIS A 137 -11.81 -16.98 5.12
CA HIS A 137 -11.13 -16.72 3.85
C HIS A 137 -9.60 -16.87 3.94
N THR A 138 -9.05 -17.07 5.14
CA THR A 138 -7.60 -17.16 5.36
C THR A 138 -6.94 -18.27 4.54
N ALA A 139 -7.58 -19.45 4.46
CA ALA A 139 -7.07 -20.58 3.69
C ALA A 139 -7.19 -20.35 2.18
N GLU A 140 -8.33 -19.82 1.74
CA GLU A 140 -8.66 -19.58 0.34
C GLU A 140 -7.74 -18.54 -0.30
N LEU A 141 -7.48 -17.46 0.44
CA LEU A 141 -6.58 -16.37 0.02
C LEU A 141 -5.11 -16.66 0.32
N ASN A 142 -4.81 -17.81 0.95
CA ASN A 142 -3.47 -18.22 1.34
C ASN A 142 -2.72 -17.13 2.12
N LEU A 143 -3.43 -16.40 2.99
CA LEU A 143 -2.94 -15.12 3.57
C LEU A 143 -1.63 -15.29 4.32
N LEU A 144 -1.51 -16.31 5.18
CA LEU A 144 -0.30 -16.56 5.96
C LEU A 144 0.93 -16.79 5.09
N ASN A 145 0.79 -17.56 4.02
CA ASN A 145 1.88 -17.89 3.11
C ASN A 145 2.18 -16.77 2.11
N ARG A 146 1.38 -15.70 2.08
CA ARG A 146 1.63 -14.50 1.29
C ARG A 146 2.22 -13.39 2.16
N ILE A 147 1.57 -13.08 3.28
CA ILE A 147 1.95 -11.97 4.16
C ILE A 147 3.31 -12.22 4.82
N LYS A 148 3.55 -13.40 5.42
CA LYS A 148 4.82 -13.67 6.14
C LYS A 148 6.04 -13.63 5.21
N PRO A 149 6.07 -14.33 4.06
CA PRO A 149 7.22 -14.26 3.16
C PRO A 149 7.44 -12.85 2.61
N LYS A 150 6.35 -12.14 2.26
CA LYS A 150 6.45 -10.77 1.74
C LYS A 150 7.00 -9.80 2.76
N TYR A 151 6.53 -9.84 4.00
CA TYR A 151 7.09 -9.01 5.05
C TYR A 151 8.56 -9.34 5.33
N SER A 152 8.93 -10.62 5.35
CA SER A 152 10.33 -11.04 5.52
C SER A 152 11.21 -10.51 4.40
N GLU A 153 10.75 -10.59 3.15
CA GLU A 153 11.44 -10.05 1.98
C GLU A 153 11.60 -8.53 2.06
N LEU A 154 10.53 -7.80 2.33
CA LEU A 154 10.54 -6.34 2.44
C LEU A 154 11.42 -5.85 3.61
N SER A 155 11.41 -6.59 4.73
CA SER A 155 12.25 -6.27 5.90
C SER A 155 13.75 -6.39 5.60
N LYS A 156 14.15 -7.17 4.61
CA LYS A 156 15.57 -7.21 4.17
C LYS A 156 16.03 -5.85 3.63
N PHE A 157 15.16 -5.04 3.03
CA PHE A 157 15.53 -3.71 2.53
C PHE A 157 15.76 -2.70 3.66
N VAL A 158 15.13 -2.91 4.81
CA VAL A 158 15.30 -2.08 6.01
C VAL A 158 16.63 -2.43 6.68
N HIS A 159 16.92 -3.74 6.79
CA HIS A 159 18.09 -4.28 7.49
C HIS A 159 19.31 -4.54 6.59
N SER A 160 19.21 -4.33 5.28
CA SER A 160 20.34 -4.46 4.36
C SER A 160 21.41 -3.43 4.73
N LYS A 161 22.44 -3.93 5.43
CA LYS A 161 23.67 -3.23 5.81
C LYS A 161 24.74 -3.41 4.73
N ASP A 162 24.41 -3.19 3.46
CA ASP A 162 25.49 -3.12 2.48
C ASP A 162 26.27 -1.82 2.72
N GLY A 163 27.52 -1.95 3.17
CA GLY A 163 28.43 -0.82 3.44
C GLY A 163 28.72 0.06 2.22
N ASN A 164 28.25 -0.34 1.04
CA ASN A 164 28.27 0.45 -0.19
C ASN A 164 27.28 1.64 -0.19
N TYR A 165 26.36 1.71 0.78
CA TYR A 165 25.45 2.84 0.98
C TYR A 165 25.97 3.88 1.97
N MET A 166 27.25 3.85 2.37
CA MET A 166 27.87 5.01 3.00
C MET A 166 27.92 6.17 2.00
N HIS A 167 27.31 7.29 2.38
CA HIS A 167 27.07 8.50 1.59
C HIS A 167 28.36 9.17 1.05
N PHE A 168 29.02 8.55 0.07
CA PHE A 168 29.95 9.24 -0.80
C PHE A 168 29.14 9.89 -1.92
N ILE A 169 29.42 11.17 -2.21
CA ILE A 169 28.79 11.96 -3.29
C ILE A 169 28.74 11.20 -4.64
N LYS A 170 29.69 10.29 -4.88
CA LYS A 170 29.75 9.40 -6.05
C LYS A 170 28.52 8.48 -6.18
N TYR A 171 27.93 8.01 -5.09
CA TYR A 171 26.73 7.18 -5.10
C TYR A 171 25.44 7.98 -5.20
N LEU A 172 25.42 9.23 -4.70
CA LEU A 172 24.27 10.12 -4.90
C LEU A 172 24.01 10.41 -6.38
N LYS A 173 25.06 10.50 -7.20
CA LYS A 173 24.95 10.63 -8.67
C LYS A 173 24.37 9.38 -9.36
N GLN A 174 24.32 8.25 -8.66
CA GLN A 174 23.77 7.00 -9.18
C GLN A 174 22.28 6.85 -8.87
N ILE A 175 21.72 7.70 -8.00
CA ILE A 175 20.28 7.74 -7.73
C ILE A 175 19.59 8.32 -8.97
N LYS A 176 19.00 7.43 -9.76
CA LYS A 176 18.25 7.75 -10.98
C LYS A 176 17.18 6.70 -11.18
N PHE A 177 16.20 6.98 -12.04
CA PHE A 177 15.20 5.99 -12.39
C PHE A 177 15.85 4.73 -12.95
N ASN A 178 15.38 3.59 -12.45
CA ASN A 178 15.81 2.28 -12.86
C ASN A 178 14.58 1.51 -13.35
N LYS A 179 14.51 1.30 -14.67
CA LYS A 179 13.37 0.63 -15.33
C LYS A 179 13.20 -0.81 -14.86
N GLU A 180 14.30 -1.55 -14.76
CA GLU A 180 14.27 -2.96 -14.30
C GLU A 180 13.77 -3.06 -12.86
N PHE A 181 14.24 -2.17 -11.99
CA PHE A 181 13.72 -2.09 -10.62
C PHE A 181 12.25 -1.69 -10.62
N SER A 182 11.83 -0.71 -11.42
CA SER A 182 10.43 -0.27 -11.51
C SER A 182 9.48 -1.40 -11.92
N GLU A 183 9.91 -2.30 -12.80
CA GLU A 183 9.12 -3.46 -13.21
C GLU A 183 8.97 -4.47 -12.06
N LYS A 184 10.07 -4.77 -11.35
CA LYS A 184 10.06 -5.62 -10.14
C LYS A 184 9.19 -5.02 -9.04
N PHE A 185 9.37 -3.73 -8.77
CA PHE A 185 8.58 -2.97 -7.82
C PHE A 185 7.09 -3.05 -8.14
N LEU A 186 6.69 -2.96 -9.42
CA LEU A 186 5.28 -3.02 -9.79
C LEU A 186 4.63 -4.37 -9.45
N ILE A 187 5.38 -5.46 -9.50
CA ILE A 187 4.92 -6.80 -9.11
C ILE A 187 4.67 -6.82 -7.59
N GLU A 188 5.66 -6.40 -6.81
CA GLU A 188 5.57 -6.34 -5.35
C GLU A 188 4.46 -5.40 -4.88
N PHE A 189 4.37 -4.22 -5.49
CA PHE A 189 3.34 -3.23 -5.19
C PHE A 189 1.94 -3.78 -5.44
N LYS A 190 1.71 -4.49 -6.56
CA LYS A 190 0.41 -5.11 -6.84
C LYS A 190 0.04 -6.18 -5.84
N GLU A 191 0.99 -7.01 -5.43
CA GLU A 191 0.77 -8.05 -4.41
C GLU A 191 0.37 -7.42 -3.07
N ILE A 192 1.16 -6.46 -2.58
CA ILE A 192 0.90 -5.76 -1.32
C ILE A 192 -0.41 -4.96 -1.38
N HIS A 193 -0.68 -4.29 -2.49
CA HIS A 193 -1.96 -3.59 -2.68
C HIS A 193 -3.13 -4.57 -2.65
N SER A 194 -3.02 -5.70 -3.35
CA SER A 194 -4.06 -6.72 -3.38
C SER A 194 -4.36 -7.26 -1.99
N LEU A 195 -3.32 -7.61 -1.21
CA LEU A 195 -3.47 -8.03 0.18
C LEU A 195 -4.13 -6.94 1.03
N THR A 196 -3.66 -5.69 0.90
CA THR A 196 -4.17 -4.53 1.65
C THR A 196 -5.66 -4.32 1.42
N ILE A 197 -6.08 -4.19 0.16
CA ILE A 197 -7.48 -3.96 -0.21
C ILE A 197 -8.34 -5.16 0.19
N SER A 198 -7.86 -6.38 -0.03
CA SER A 198 -8.61 -7.59 0.32
C SER A 198 -8.89 -7.69 1.81
N LEU A 199 -7.86 -7.49 2.64
CA LEU A 199 -8.01 -7.49 4.10
C LEU A 199 -8.98 -6.40 4.56
N LEU A 200 -8.88 -5.18 4.02
CA LEU A 200 -9.77 -4.08 4.38
C LEU A 200 -11.22 -4.35 3.95
N ILE A 201 -11.45 -4.93 2.77
CA ILE A 201 -12.80 -5.29 2.31
C ILE A 201 -13.40 -6.38 3.18
N LEU A 202 -12.65 -7.44 3.47
CA LEU A 202 -13.12 -8.54 4.33
C LEU A 202 -13.44 -8.03 5.73
N PHE A 203 -12.54 -7.24 6.31
CA PHE A 203 -12.71 -6.70 7.65
C PHE A 203 -13.89 -5.73 7.75
N LEU A 204 -14.08 -4.86 6.74
CA LEU A 204 -15.11 -3.82 6.72
C LEU A 204 -16.24 -4.16 5.73
N ASN A 205 -16.57 -5.44 5.58
CA ASN A 205 -17.48 -5.91 4.53
C ASN A 205 -18.85 -5.20 4.57
N GLU A 206 -19.40 -4.94 5.76
CA GLU A 206 -20.67 -4.23 5.91
C GLU A 206 -20.61 -2.83 5.29
N LYS A 207 -19.54 -2.08 5.56
CA LYS A 207 -19.33 -0.74 4.97
C LYS A 207 -19.10 -0.85 3.47
N TYR A 208 -18.21 -1.74 3.03
CA TYR A 208 -17.92 -1.94 1.62
C TYR A 208 -19.16 -2.35 0.81
N SER A 209 -20.02 -3.18 1.39
CA SER A 209 -21.27 -3.66 0.78
C SER A 209 -22.24 -2.52 0.45
N SER A 210 -22.18 -1.40 1.17
CA SER A 210 -22.99 -0.21 0.89
C SER A 210 -22.50 0.63 -0.30
N PHE A 211 -21.31 0.35 -0.85
CA PHE A 211 -20.75 1.14 -1.93
C PHE A 211 -21.52 0.95 -3.24
N SER A 212 -21.60 1.99 -4.06
CA SER A 212 -22.18 1.86 -5.39
C SER A 212 -21.35 0.93 -6.30
N ILE A 213 -22.03 0.26 -7.23
CA ILE A 213 -21.41 -0.71 -8.15
C ILE A 213 -20.19 -0.14 -8.90
N PRO A 214 -20.20 1.11 -9.41
CA PRO A 214 -19.03 1.68 -10.08
C PRO A 214 -17.78 1.71 -9.20
N TYR A 215 -17.90 2.09 -7.92
CA TYR A 215 -16.76 2.12 -7.00
C TYR A 215 -16.29 0.71 -6.65
N LYS A 216 -17.20 -0.21 -6.35
CA LYS A 216 -16.85 -1.62 -6.11
C LYS A 216 -16.09 -2.20 -7.29
N ARG A 217 -16.60 -2.00 -8.52
CA ARG A 217 -15.94 -2.48 -9.74
C ARG A 217 -14.56 -1.86 -9.94
N PHE A 218 -14.41 -0.56 -9.67
CA PHE A 218 -13.12 0.12 -9.80
C PHE A 218 -12.09 -0.45 -8.81
N ILE A 219 -12.45 -0.56 -7.52
CA ILE A 219 -11.60 -1.12 -6.47
C ILE A 219 -11.27 -2.60 -6.75
N LEU A 220 -12.23 -3.40 -7.15
CA LEU A 220 -11.99 -4.82 -7.47
C LEU A 220 -11.13 -5.02 -8.73
N ASN A 221 -11.04 -4.02 -9.60
CA ASN A 221 -10.16 -4.10 -10.77
C ASN A 221 -8.71 -3.73 -10.45
N SER A 222 -8.41 -3.14 -9.28
CA SER A 222 -7.04 -2.82 -8.87
C SER A 222 -6.32 -3.96 -8.15
N ILE A 223 -7.06 -4.98 -7.69
CA ILE A 223 -6.52 -6.16 -6.99
C ILE A 223 -6.24 -7.32 -7.94
N LEU A 224 -5.50 -8.33 -7.45
CA LEU A 224 -5.18 -9.53 -8.20
C LEU A 224 -6.44 -10.35 -8.50
N LYS A 225 -6.43 -11.03 -9.65
CA LYS A 225 -7.56 -11.84 -10.12
C LYS A 225 -7.93 -12.94 -9.12
N THR A 226 -6.94 -13.54 -8.47
CA THR A 226 -7.14 -14.56 -7.43
C THR A 226 -7.99 -14.01 -6.29
N ASP A 227 -7.59 -12.85 -5.75
CA ASP A 227 -8.27 -12.23 -4.60
C ASP A 227 -9.66 -11.71 -4.99
N LYS A 228 -9.77 -11.16 -6.21
CA LYS A 228 -11.02 -10.67 -6.77
C LYS A 228 -12.11 -11.74 -6.80
N ILE A 229 -11.79 -12.96 -7.23
CA ILE A 229 -12.78 -14.06 -7.33
C ILE A 229 -13.43 -14.31 -5.97
N TYR A 230 -12.64 -14.36 -4.91
CA TYR A 230 -13.14 -14.58 -3.56
C TYR A 230 -13.96 -13.40 -3.05
N ILE A 231 -13.46 -12.17 -3.21
CA ILE A 231 -14.19 -10.99 -2.71
C ILE A 231 -15.52 -10.79 -3.43
N THR A 232 -15.63 -11.16 -4.71
CA THR A 232 -16.91 -11.11 -5.44
C THR A 232 -17.92 -12.16 -5.00
N SER A 233 -17.50 -13.16 -4.23
CA SER A 233 -18.39 -14.22 -3.71
C SER A 233 -18.99 -13.90 -2.33
N LEU A 234 -18.56 -12.80 -1.70
CA LEU A 234 -19.13 -12.24 -0.46
C LEU A 234 -20.48 -11.56 -0.73
#